data_AF-A0A9R1PXC9-F1
#
_entry.id   AF-A0A9R1PXC9-F1
#
_cell.length_a   1.000
_cell.length_b   1.000
_cell.length_c   1.000
_cell.angle_alpha   90.00
_cell.angle_beta   90.00
_cell.angle_gamma   90.00
#
_symmetry.space_group_name_H-M   'P 1'
#
loop_
_entity.id
_entity.type
_entity.pdbx_description
1 polymer ?
#
loop_
_entity_poly.entity_id
_entity_poly.type
_entity_poly.pdbx_seq_one_letter_code
_entity_poly.pdbx_strand_id
1 'polypeptide(L)'
;MYKRSMPTGSPFKSLCQVVVAACRKVTLRVPADAAVLYEVSDKIDQPRIAHTKEFTFLDKAAVVADSDLEEVTNVDAAAAATGSWRLCTVTQVEELKILMRLLPIWATSIVLSAAYAQLNTTFVQQGSAMDMRVMSFTIPAASMVSFEVICVLARLSPASGEPSQLRRMGAGRLLMAFAMAVAALVEMRRLEAAGSGESISIGWQMPQYFVLAGAEVFCYIAQLEFFYSEAPESMKSMCTSFALLTVALGSYASSLIYAVVNALTATGGRPGWISDDLNEGHLDYFFWTMAALCTLNFVVYSAFARNYQVKTVVS
;
A
#
# COMPACT_ATOMS: atom_id res chain seq x y z
N MET A 1 -18.02 11.20 24.91
CA MET A 1 -18.95 12.00 24.08
C MET A 1 -18.61 11.78 22.61
N TYR A 2 -19.50 11.12 21.86
CA TYR A 2 -19.34 10.92 20.42
C TYR A 2 -19.66 12.26 19.73
N LYS A 3 -18.65 13.01 19.26
CA LYS A 3 -18.87 14.24 18.48
C LYS A 3 -19.50 13.82 17.14
N ARG A 4 -20.81 13.98 17.05
CA ARG A 4 -21.60 13.70 15.84
C ARG A 4 -21.36 14.85 14.85
N SER A 5 -20.29 14.76 14.07
CA SER A 5 -20.07 15.69 12.96
C SER A 5 -21.14 15.44 11.89
N MET A 6 -21.85 16.48 11.48
CA MET A 6 -22.80 16.45 10.35
C MET A 6 -22.14 15.79 9.13
N PRO A 7 -22.89 15.07 8.27
CA PRO A 7 -22.34 14.47 7.05
C PRO A 7 -21.90 15.57 6.10
N THR A 8 -20.65 16.01 6.25
CA THR A 8 -19.87 16.60 5.18
C THR A 8 -19.90 15.55 4.07
N GLY A 9 -20.33 15.90 2.85
CA GLY A 9 -20.61 14.93 1.78
C GLY A 9 -19.46 13.95 1.51
N SER A 10 -19.70 12.93 0.67
CA SER A 10 -18.70 11.88 0.38
C SER A 10 -17.30 12.47 0.17
N PRO A 11 -16.27 12.05 0.93
CA PRO A 11 -14.91 12.60 0.79
C PRO A 11 -14.37 12.46 -0.64
N PHE A 12 -14.78 11.40 -1.34
CA PHE A 12 -14.49 11.21 -2.76
C PHE A 12 -15.09 12.32 -3.64
N LYS A 13 -16.34 12.74 -3.37
CA LYS A 13 -16.98 13.86 -4.07
C LYS A 13 -16.20 15.16 -3.85
N SER A 14 -15.74 15.40 -2.62
CA SER A 14 -14.90 16.57 -2.28
C SER A 14 -13.62 16.61 -3.12
N LEU A 15 -12.91 15.48 -3.24
CA LEU A 15 -11.72 15.39 -4.10
C LEU A 15 -12.04 15.68 -5.57
N CYS A 16 -13.12 15.11 -6.11
CA CYS A 16 -13.53 15.36 -7.48
C CYS A 16 -13.89 16.83 -7.71
N GLN A 17 -14.53 17.48 -6.75
CA GLN A 17 -14.84 18.91 -6.81
C GLN A 17 -13.57 19.75 -6.92
N VAL A 18 -12.54 19.47 -6.11
CA VAL A 18 -11.26 20.17 -6.18
C VAL A 18 -10.60 20.03 -7.55
N VAL A 19 -10.55 18.81 -8.11
CA VAL A 19 -9.96 18.58 -9.43
C VAL A 19 -10.72 19.34 -10.52
N VAL A 20 -12.07 19.27 -10.51
CA VAL A 20 -12.90 19.96 -11.49
C VAL A 20 -12.78 21.47 -11.37
N ALA A 21 -12.78 22.01 -10.15
CA ALA A 21 -12.63 23.44 -9.89
C ALA A 21 -11.24 23.95 -10.33
N ALA A 22 -10.17 23.22 -10.04
CA ALA A 22 -8.82 23.56 -10.47
C ALA A 22 -8.68 23.56 -12.01
N CYS A 23 -9.26 22.56 -12.69
CA CYS A 23 -9.28 22.50 -14.16
C CYS A 23 -10.08 23.64 -14.79
N ARG A 24 -11.23 24.01 -14.21
CA ARG A 24 -12.04 25.14 -14.69
C ARG A 24 -11.34 26.49 -14.51
N LYS A 25 -10.52 26.61 -13.47
CA LYS A 25 -9.77 27.83 -13.13
C LYS A 25 -8.33 27.82 -13.64
N VAL A 26 -8.01 26.95 -14.61
CA VAL A 26 -6.62 26.75 -15.10
C VAL A 26 -5.97 28.03 -15.63
N THR A 27 -6.76 28.96 -16.17
CA THR A 27 -6.30 30.25 -16.71
C THR A 27 -6.06 31.32 -15.63
N LEU A 28 -6.54 31.11 -14.40
CA LEU A 28 -6.36 32.06 -13.30
C LEU A 28 -4.97 31.93 -12.67
N ARG A 29 -4.42 33.05 -12.21
CA ARG A 29 -3.18 33.09 -11.43
C ARG A 29 -3.49 32.86 -9.96
N VAL A 30 -2.67 32.05 -9.30
CA VAL A 30 -2.76 31.82 -7.86
C VAL A 30 -2.20 33.06 -7.15
N PRO A 31 -2.95 33.69 -6.23
CA PRO A 31 -2.45 34.80 -5.40
C PRO A 31 -1.20 34.39 -4.60
N ALA A 32 -0.26 35.33 -4.41
CA ALA A 32 0.95 35.07 -3.63
C ALA A 32 0.66 34.93 -2.11
N ASP A 33 -0.41 35.56 -1.63
CA ASP A 33 -0.84 35.51 -0.25
C ASP A 33 -1.87 34.40 -0.03
N ALA A 34 -1.50 33.38 0.75
CA ALA A 34 -2.38 32.28 1.14
C ALA A 34 -3.61 32.75 1.95
N ALA A 35 -3.54 33.93 2.58
CA ALA A 35 -4.63 34.54 3.32
C ALA A 35 -5.79 35.02 2.44
N VAL A 36 -5.59 35.09 1.12
CA VAL A 36 -6.62 35.52 0.14
C VAL A 36 -7.39 34.32 -0.41
N LEU A 37 -6.96 33.09 -0.10
CA LEU A 37 -7.64 31.87 -0.53
C LEU A 37 -8.91 31.64 0.30
N TYR A 38 -9.93 31.04 -0.33
CA TYR A 38 -11.21 30.80 0.31
C TYR A 38 -11.12 29.75 1.43
N GLU A 39 -11.39 30.17 2.66
CA GLU A 39 -11.52 29.30 3.82
C GLU A 39 -12.77 29.67 4.63
N VAL A 40 -13.55 28.66 5.06
CA VAL A 40 -14.74 28.89 5.86
C VAL A 40 -14.30 29.12 7.31
N SER A 41 -14.42 30.37 7.78
CA SER A 41 -13.92 30.80 9.10
C SER A 41 -14.72 30.26 10.31
N ASP A 42 -15.76 29.46 10.10
CA ASP A 42 -16.81 29.18 11.11
C ASP A 42 -16.72 27.85 11.87
N LYS A 43 -15.63 27.08 11.73
CA LYS A 43 -15.41 25.87 12.56
C LYS A 43 -14.17 26.03 13.44
N ILE A 44 -14.39 26.60 14.63
CA ILE A 44 -13.40 26.84 15.70
C ILE A 44 -12.73 25.54 16.22
N ASP A 45 -13.24 24.36 15.83
CA ASP A 45 -12.94 23.07 16.45
C ASP A 45 -12.28 22.02 15.51
N GLN A 46 -11.85 22.37 14.30
CA GLN A 46 -11.16 21.43 13.38
C GLN A 46 -9.68 21.81 13.19
N PRO A 47 -8.75 20.84 13.29
CA PRO A 47 -7.32 21.11 13.11
C PRO A 47 -7.05 21.61 11.69
N ARG A 48 -6.48 22.82 11.57
CA ARG A 48 -6.15 23.44 10.28
C ARG A 48 -4.90 22.79 9.68
N ILE A 49 -4.99 22.41 8.40
CA ILE A 49 -3.85 21.85 7.67
C ILE A 49 -3.01 23.02 7.15
N ALA A 50 -1.70 23.01 7.42
CA ALA A 50 -0.81 24.06 6.94
C ALA A 50 -0.84 24.13 5.41
N HIS A 51 -0.97 25.34 4.87
CA HIS A 51 -0.88 25.55 3.42
C HIS A 51 0.52 25.16 2.92
N THR A 52 0.56 24.38 1.85
CA THR A 52 1.83 23.88 1.27
C THR A 52 2.08 24.45 -0.12
N LYS A 53 3.35 24.77 -0.41
CA LYS A 53 3.81 25.26 -1.71
C LYS A 53 3.91 24.17 -2.79
N GLU A 54 3.54 22.93 -2.47
CA GLU A 54 3.51 21.82 -3.43
C GLU A 54 2.17 21.77 -4.15
N PHE A 55 2.18 21.36 -5.42
CA PHE A 55 0.98 21.27 -6.27
C PHE A 55 0.15 22.56 -6.32
N THR A 56 0.81 23.73 -6.45
CA THR A 56 0.15 25.05 -6.43
C THR A 56 -0.94 25.24 -7.48
N PHE A 57 -0.95 24.45 -8.55
CA PHE A 57 -2.04 24.47 -9.52
C PHE A 57 -3.39 24.07 -8.91
N LEU A 58 -3.41 23.27 -7.84
CA LEU A 58 -4.64 22.90 -7.13
C LEU A 58 -5.19 24.05 -6.28
N ASP A 59 -4.34 24.99 -5.86
CA ASP A 59 -4.77 26.19 -5.12
C ASP A 59 -5.69 27.08 -5.94
N LYS A 60 -5.68 26.93 -7.27
CA LYS A 60 -6.63 27.56 -8.18
C LYS A 60 -8.09 27.22 -7.85
N ALA A 61 -8.35 26.05 -7.27
CA ALA A 61 -9.70 25.67 -6.84
C ALA A 61 -10.23 26.54 -5.68
N ALA A 62 -9.33 27.12 -4.88
CA ALA A 62 -9.65 27.98 -3.74
C ALA A 62 -9.54 29.49 -4.05
N VAL A 63 -9.26 29.86 -5.31
CA VAL A 63 -9.26 31.26 -5.76
C VAL A 63 -10.70 31.71 -6.00
N VAL A 64 -11.12 32.79 -5.36
CA VAL A 64 -12.43 33.42 -5.58
C VAL A 64 -12.40 34.17 -6.92
N ALA A 65 -13.28 33.79 -7.85
CA ALA A 65 -13.50 34.53 -9.11
C ALA A 65 -14.79 35.36 -9.04
N ASP A 66 -14.91 36.39 -9.87
CA ASP A 66 -16.09 37.28 -9.87
C ASP A 66 -17.41 36.52 -10.11
N SER A 67 -17.38 35.44 -10.89
CA SER A 67 -18.53 34.55 -11.12
C SER A 67 -18.95 33.73 -9.90
N ASP A 68 -18.08 33.60 -8.89
CA ASP A 68 -18.36 32.85 -7.66
C ASP A 68 -19.03 33.76 -6.61
N LEU A 69 -18.81 35.08 -6.68
CA LEU A 69 -19.42 36.07 -5.79
C LEU A 69 -20.94 36.19 -5.99
N GLU A 70 -21.44 36.00 -7.21
CA GLU A 70 -22.89 36.01 -7.52
C GLU A 70 -23.65 34.78 -6.98
N GLU A 71 -22.95 33.65 -6.79
CA GLU A 71 -23.52 32.40 -6.29
C GLU A 71 -23.58 32.39 -4.75
N VAL A 72 -22.57 32.98 -4.08
CA VAL A 72 -22.49 33.11 -2.61
C VAL A 72 -23.53 34.09 -2.04
N THR A 73 -24.00 35.06 -2.83
CA THR A 73 -25.05 36.00 -2.40
C THR A 73 -26.45 35.40 -2.36
N ASN A 74 -26.69 34.26 -3.02
CA ASN A 74 -28.01 33.64 -3.16
C ASN A 74 -28.23 32.39 -2.30
N VAL A 75 -27.17 31.83 -1.70
CA VAL A 75 -27.21 30.63 -0.84
C VAL A 75 -26.21 30.83 0.30
N ASP A 76 -26.57 30.47 1.53
CA ASP A 76 -25.66 30.53 2.69
C ASP A 76 -24.25 30.06 2.31
N ALA A 77 -23.23 30.88 2.58
CA ALA A 77 -21.86 30.66 2.10
C ALA A 77 -21.29 29.26 2.43
N ALA A 78 -21.73 28.67 3.55
CA ALA A 78 -21.37 27.31 3.96
C ALA A 78 -22.05 26.22 3.11
N ALA A 79 -23.29 26.44 2.66
CA ALA A 79 -24.02 25.52 1.79
C ALA A 79 -23.51 25.61 0.34
N ALA A 80 -23.18 26.82 -0.13
CA ALA A 80 -22.58 27.04 -1.45
C ALA A 80 -21.24 26.28 -1.62
N ALA A 81 -20.36 26.30 -0.60
CA ALA A 81 -19.06 25.62 -0.66
C ALA A 81 -19.16 24.07 -0.64
N THR A 82 -20.13 23.50 0.08
CA THR A 82 -20.33 22.05 0.09
C THR A 82 -21.02 21.49 -1.17
N GLY A 83 -21.70 22.36 -1.92
CA GLY A 83 -22.43 22.00 -3.15
C GLY A 83 -21.74 22.37 -4.46
N SER A 84 -20.92 23.42 -4.48
CA SER A 84 -20.37 23.98 -5.72
C SER A 84 -19.20 23.17 -6.28
N TRP A 85 -19.18 22.99 -7.60
CA TRP A 85 -18.07 22.40 -8.37
C TRP A 85 -17.14 23.48 -8.94
N ARG A 86 -17.23 24.72 -8.43
CA ARG A 86 -16.47 25.88 -8.92
C ARG A 86 -15.55 26.47 -7.84
N LEU A 87 -15.92 26.38 -6.57
CA LEU A 87 -15.14 26.90 -5.44
C LEU A 87 -14.97 25.83 -4.36
N CYS A 88 -13.74 25.63 -3.91
CA CYS A 88 -13.38 24.69 -2.85
C CYS A 88 -12.61 25.41 -1.73
N THR A 89 -12.64 24.87 -0.51
CA THR A 89 -11.86 25.44 0.60
C THR A 89 -10.39 25.04 0.52
N VAL A 90 -9.50 25.85 1.12
CA VAL A 90 -8.07 25.51 1.27
C VAL A 90 -7.90 24.14 1.93
N THR A 91 -8.72 23.82 2.93
CA THR A 91 -8.71 22.50 3.59
C THR A 91 -8.94 21.37 2.59
N GLN A 92 -9.96 21.45 1.72
CA GLN A 92 -10.24 20.42 0.71
C GLN A 92 -9.08 20.29 -0.30
N VAL A 93 -8.46 21.40 -0.67
CA VAL A 93 -7.30 21.41 -1.57
C VAL A 93 -6.10 20.72 -0.91
N GLU A 94 -5.79 21.03 0.35
CA GLU A 94 -4.69 20.41 1.08
C GLU A 94 -4.96 18.93 1.37
N GLU A 95 -6.21 18.52 1.62
CA GLU A 95 -6.61 17.12 1.71
C GLU A 95 -6.24 16.34 0.43
N LEU A 96 -6.54 16.89 -0.75
CA LEU A 96 -6.16 16.28 -2.03
C LEU A 96 -4.64 16.26 -2.22
N LYS A 97 -3.93 17.34 -1.86
CA LYS A 97 -2.46 17.39 -1.94
C LYS A 97 -1.80 16.31 -1.09
N ILE A 98 -2.29 16.07 0.13
CA ILE A 98 -1.78 15.01 1.00
C ILE A 98 -1.96 13.64 0.35
N LEU A 99 -3.14 13.35 -0.22
CA LEU A 99 -3.36 12.09 -0.93
C LEU A 99 -2.42 11.94 -2.13
N MET A 100 -2.20 13.01 -2.89
CA MET A 100 -1.25 12.99 -4.01
C MET A 100 0.19 12.71 -3.58
N ARG A 101 0.61 13.16 -2.39
CA ARG A 101 1.91 12.81 -1.80
C ARG A 101 1.98 11.36 -1.33
N LEU A 102 0.86 10.81 -0.84
CA LEU A 102 0.77 9.42 -0.39
C LEU A 102 0.71 8.41 -1.54
N LEU A 103 0.15 8.79 -2.70
CA LEU A 103 -0.07 7.90 -3.85
C LEU A 103 1.20 7.17 -4.34
N PRO A 104 2.36 7.82 -4.52
CA PRO A 104 3.59 7.12 -4.93
C PRO A 104 4.01 6.04 -3.93
N ILE A 105 3.96 6.33 -2.62
CA ILE A 105 4.28 5.37 -1.57
C ILE A 105 3.26 4.23 -1.57
N TRP A 106 1.97 4.55 -1.67
CA TRP A 106 0.89 3.57 -1.77
C TRP A 106 1.03 2.64 -2.97
N ALA A 107 1.39 3.17 -4.14
CA ALA A 107 1.58 2.38 -5.35
C ALA A 107 2.68 1.32 -5.19
N THR A 108 3.76 1.62 -4.44
CA THR A 108 4.80 0.61 -4.15
C THR A 108 4.26 -0.59 -3.37
N SER A 109 3.21 -0.42 -2.57
CA SER A 109 2.65 -1.52 -1.77
C SER A 109 1.83 -2.52 -2.58
N ILE A 110 1.47 -2.20 -3.82
CA ILE A 110 0.82 -3.16 -4.72
C ILE A 110 1.75 -4.33 -5.00
N VAL A 111 3.04 -4.07 -5.24
CA VAL A 111 4.05 -5.11 -5.47
C VAL A 111 4.29 -5.94 -4.21
N LEU A 112 4.33 -5.28 -3.05
CA LEU A 112 4.47 -5.99 -1.77
C LEU A 112 3.27 -6.92 -1.52
N SER A 113 2.06 -6.45 -1.82
CA SER A 113 0.84 -7.24 -1.73
C SER A 113 0.85 -8.44 -2.69
N ALA A 114 1.39 -8.27 -3.91
CA ALA A 114 1.59 -9.38 -4.85
C ALA A 114 2.61 -10.42 -4.34
N ALA A 115 3.67 -9.98 -3.66
CA ALA A 115 4.62 -10.87 -3.00
C ALA A 115 3.99 -11.59 -1.81
N TYR A 116 3.19 -10.90 -1.01
CA TYR A 116 2.45 -11.50 0.10
C TYR A 116 1.42 -12.54 -0.39
N ALA A 117 0.80 -12.33 -1.56
CA ALA A 117 -0.14 -13.30 -2.14
C ALA A 117 0.47 -14.69 -2.38
N GLN A 118 1.80 -14.79 -2.54
CA GLN A 118 2.52 -16.07 -2.71
C GLN A 118 2.37 -17.00 -1.50
N LEU A 119 2.14 -16.43 -0.31
CA LEU A 119 1.89 -17.16 0.93
C LEU A 119 0.76 -18.20 0.80
N ASN A 120 -0.29 -17.85 0.06
CA ASN A 120 -1.49 -18.70 -0.10
C ASN A 120 -1.47 -19.55 -1.37
N THR A 121 -0.48 -19.37 -2.24
CA THR A 121 -0.43 -20.00 -3.56
C THR A 121 0.87 -20.80 -3.71
N THR A 122 1.94 -20.18 -4.18
CA THR A 122 3.20 -20.84 -4.54
C THR A 122 3.91 -21.45 -3.32
N PHE A 123 3.75 -20.88 -2.13
CA PHE A 123 4.26 -21.50 -0.89
C PHE A 123 3.51 -22.79 -0.55
N VAL A 124 2.19 -22.83 -0.79
CA VAL A 124 1.37 -24.04 -0.61
C VAL A 124 1.73 -25.08 -1.67
N GLN A 125 1.97 -24.67 -2.92
CA GLN A 125 2.42 -25.56 -4.00
C GLN A 125 3.78 -26.20 -3.66
N GLN A 126 4.76 -25.40 -3.24
CA GLN A 126 6.05 -25.91 -2.76
C GLN A 126 5.86 -26.92 -1.62
N GLY A 127 5.08 -26.57 -0.59
CA GLY A 127 4.84 -27.44 0.56
C GLY A 127 4.10 -28.74 0.21
N SER A 128 3.26 -28.71 -0.83
CA SER A 128 2.53 -29.89 -1.32
C SER A 128 3.44 -30.89 -2.05
N ALA A 129 4.59 -30.43 -2.55
CA ALA A 129 5.63 -31.25 -3.18
C ALA A 129 6.71 -31.72 -2.18
N MET A 130 6.50 -31.54 -0.87
CA MET A 130 7.42 -31.92 0.22
C MET A 130 6.84 -33.06 1.08
N ASP A 131 7.67 -33.69 1.91
CA ASP A 131 7.15 -34.63 2.92
C ASP A 131 6.43 -33.85 4.03
N MET A 132 5.10 -34.00 4.08
CA MET A 132 4.23 -33.35 5.05
C MET A 132 4.39 -33.87 6.48
N ARG A 133 5.25 -34.88 6.71
CA ARG A 133 5.54 -35.37 8.06
C ARG A 133 6.56 -34.48 8.76
N VAL A 134 6.17 -34.00 9.94
CA VAL A 134 7.05 -33.34 10.90
C VAL A 134 7.00 -34.15 12.19
N MET A 135 8.11 -34.82 12.50
CA MET A 135 8.18 -35.81 13.59
C MET A 135 7.10 -36.89 13.44
N SER A 136 6.09 -36.91 14.31
CA SER A 136 4.99 -37.88 14.30
C SER A 136 3.69 -37.34 13.71
N PHE A 137 3.64 -36.07 13.29
CA PHE A 137 2.42 -35.41 12.81
C PHE A 137 2.49 -35.14 11.30
N THR A 138 1.37 -35.35 10.62
CA THR A 138 1.20 -34.94 9.21
C THR A 138 0.59 -33.55 9.18
N ILE A 139 1.35 -32.58 8.66
CA ILE A 139 0.96 -31.18 8.58
C ILE A 139 0.62 -30.85 7.12
N PRO A 140 -0.64 -30.55 6.79
CA PRO A 140 -1.01 -30.15 5.44
C PRO A 140 -0.32 -28.84 5.04
N ALA A 141 0.12 -28.71 3.78
CA ALA A 141 0.84 -27.51 3.32
C ALA A 141 0.09 -26.20 3.56
N ALA A 142 -1.22 -26.17 3.33
CA ALA A 142 -2.05 -24.99 3.58
C ALA A 142 -2.08 -24.56 5.06
N SER A 143 -1.84 -25.47 6.00
CA SER A 143 -1.85 -25.15 7.43
C SER A 143 -0.57 -24.44 7.91
N MET A 144 0.47 -24.36 7.07
CA MET A 144 1.70 -23.62 7.37
C MET A 144 1.46 -22.11 7.55
N VAL A 145 0.37 -21.57 7.00
CA VAL A 145 -0.06 -20.19 7.29
C VAL A 145 -0.31 -19.96 8.79
N SER A 146 -0.75 -20.99 9.53
CA SER A 146 -0.89 -20.88 10.99
C SER A 146 0.43 -20.60 11.70
N PHE A 147 1.56 -21.12 11.18
CA PHE A 147 2.88 -20.87 11.74
C PHE A 147 3.30 -19.40 11.58
N GLU A 148 2.96 -18.78 10.45
CA GLU A 148 3.14 -17.35 10.20
C GLU A 148 2.38 -16.52 11.24
N VAL A 149 1.09 -16.81 11.44
CA VAL A 149 0.24 -16.11 12.43
C VAL A 149 0.82 -16.24 13.84
N ILE A 150 1.31 -17.42 14.22
CA ILE A 150 1.98 -17.62 15.52
C ILE A 150 3.24 -16.75 15.62
N CYS A 151 4.04 -16.65 14.55
CA CYS A 151 5.23 -15.80 14.53
C CYS A 151 4.91 -14.31 14.67
N VAL A 152 3.81 -13.85 14.06
CA VAL A 152 3.30 -12.47 14.22
C VAL A 152 2.89 -12.22 15.68
N LEU A 153 2.12 -13.12 16.28
CA LEU A 153 1.66 -12.99 17.67
C LEU A 153 2.80 -13.04 18.69
N ALA A 154 3.81 -13.88 18.46
CA ALA A 154 4.96 -14.02 19.36
C ALA A 154 5.83 -12.75 19.44
N ARG A 155 5.74 -11.84 18.45
CA ARG A 155 6.53 -10.59 18.38
C ARG A 155 5.81 -9.37 18.97
N LEU A 156 5.03 -9.54 20.03
CA LEU A 156 4.37 -8.44 20.75
C LEU A 156 5.22 -7.94 21.94
N SER A 157 6.30 -7.23 21.64
CA SER A 157 6.82 -6.19 22.54
C SER A 157 7.56 -5.15 21.70
N PRO A 158 7.04 -3.91 21.59
CA PRO A 158 7.81 -2.84 20.99
C PRO A 158 9.01 -2.57 21.89
N ALA A 159 10.21 -2.85 21.39
CA ALA A 159 11.44 -2.45 22.05
C ALA A 159 11.43 -0.92 22.23
N SER A 160 11.77 -0.46 23.43
CA SER A 160 11.80 0.96 23.78
C SER A 160 12.75 1.72 22.84
N GLY A 161 12.18 2.57 21.98
CA GLY A 161 12.91 3.34 20.97
C GLY A 161 12.48 3.01 19.53
N GLU A 162 11.17 3.06 19.25
CA GLU A 162 10.64 2.68 17.95
C GLU A 162 11.25 3.51 16.81
N PRO A 163 11.81 2.86 15.77
CA PRO A 163 12.24 3.57 14.58
C PRO A 163 11.04 4.19 13.86
N SER A 164 11.26 5.33 13.17
CA SER A 164 10.25 6.01 12.35
C SER A 164 9.45 5.02 11.47
N GLN A 165 8.14 5.26 11.32
CA GLN A 165 7.23 4.42 10.53
C GLN A 165 7.76 4.14 9.12
N LEU A 166 8.35 5.14 8.44
CA LEU A 166 8.96 4.96 7.12
C LEU A 166 10.17 4.01 7.14
N ARG A 167 10.97 4.02 8.22
CA ARG A 167 12.09 3.07 8.38
C ARG A 167 11.60 1.66 8.65
N ARG A 168 10.56 1.50 9.48
CA ARG A 168 9.89 0.20 9.72
C ARG A 168 9.35 -0.37 8.40
N MET A 169 8.63 0.45 7.63
CA MET A 169 8.13 0.11 6.30
C MET A 169 9.23 -0.29 5.32
N GLY A 170 10.39 0.38 5.34
CA GLY A 170 11.56 0.01 4.54
C GLY A 170 12.16 -1.34 4.96
N ALA A 171 12.33 -1.55 6.27
CA ALA A 171 12.85 -2.81 6.81
C ALA A 171 11.95 -4.00 6.45
N GLY A 172 10.62 -3.85 6.57
CA GLY A 172 9.69 -4.92 6.20
C GLY A 172 9.72 -5.26 4.70
N ARG A 173 9.94 -4.28 3.82
CA ARG A 173 10.14 -4.54 2.37
C ARG A 173 11.42 -5.34 2.09
N LEU A 174 12.51 -5.05 2.80
CA LEU A 174 13.74 -5.84 2.72
C LEU A 174 13.53 -7.27 3.23
N LEU A 175 12.83 -7.42 4.35
CA LEU A 175 12.46 -8.73 4.87
C LEU A 175 11.60 -9.52 3.88
N MET A 176 10.68 -8.87 3.15
CA MET A 176 9.93 -9.54 2.09
C MET A 176 10.85 -10.06 0.99
N ALA A 177 11.79 -9.24 0.50
CA ALA A 177 12.76 -9.67 -0.50
C ALA A 177 13.61 -10.85 0.01
N PHE A 178 14.01 -10.81 1.28
CA PHE A 178 14.73 -11.89 1.92
C PHE A 178 13.88 -13.16 2.07
N ALA A 179 12.59 -13.05 2.41
CA ALA A 179 11.68 -14.19 2.50
C ALA A 179 11.55 -14.91 1.15
N MET A 180 11.44 -14.15 0.05
CA MET A 180 11.40 -14.71 -1.30
C MET A 180 12.73 -15.38 -1.69
N ALA A 181 13.86 -14.80 -1.31
CA ALA A 181 15.17 -15.42 -1.52
C ALA A 181 15.33 -16.72 -0.72
N VAL A 182 14.88 -16.75 0.53
CA VAL A 182 14.88 -17.97 1.35
C VAL A 182 13.98 -19.04 0.72
N ALA A 183 12.79 -18.67 0.23
CA ALA A 183 11.89 -19.59 -0.47
C ALA A 183 12.54 -20.18 -1.74
N ALA A 184 13.29 -19.37 -2.49
CA ALA A 184 14.06 -19.83 -3.64
C ALA A 184 15.13 -20.84 -3.24
N LEU A 185 15.88 -20.60 -2.17
CA LEU A 185 16.91 -21.51 -1.68
C LEU A 185 16.32 -22.84 -1.17
N VAL A 186 15.18 -22.78 -0.47
CA VAL A 186 14.45 -23.99 -0.05
C VAL A 186 14.00 -24.79 -1.26
N GLU A 187 13.52 -24.11 -2.31
CA GLU A 187 13.09 -24.77 -3.54
C GLU A 187 14.25 -25.43 -4.31
N MET A 188 15.41 -24.76 -4.38
CA MET A 188 16.62 -25.35 -4.97
C MET A 188 16.99 -26.65 -4.24
N ARG A 189 16.96 -26.64 -2.89
CA ARG A 189 17.21 -27.85 -2.09
C ARG A 189 16.15 -28.93 -2.29
N ARG A 190 14.88 -28.55 -2.47
CA ARG A 190 13.79 -29.49 -2.77
C ARG A 190 14.01 -30.18 -4.12
N LEU A 191 14.37 -29.40 -5.15
CA LEU A 191 14.65 -29.91 -6.49
C LEU A 191 15.87 -30.82 -6.53
N GLU A 192 16.94 -30.47 -5.81
CA GLU A 192 18.13 -31.33 -5.66
C GLU A 192 17.78 -32.70 -5.06
N ALA A 193 17.00 -32.73 -3.97
CA ALA A 193 16.55 -33.96 -3.33
C ALA A 193 15.60 -34.78 -4.21
N ALA A 194 14.67 -34.11 -4.91
CA ALA A 194 13.76 -34.77 -5.86
C ALA A 194 14.53 -35.43 -7.00
N GLY A 195 15.62 -34.81 -7.48
CA GLY A 195 16.52 -35.38 -8.49
C GLY A 195 17.22 -36.67 -8.04
N SER A 196 17.42 -36.86 -6.72
CA SER A 196 17.91 -38.12 -6.14
C SER A 196 16.79 -39.08 -5.71
N GLY A 197 15.53 -38.76 -5.95
CA GLY A 197 14.37 -39.57 -5.54
C GLY A 197 14.02 -39.45 -4.05
N GLU A 198 14.53 -38.44 -3.36
CA GLU A 198 14.25 -38.14 -1.95
C GLU A 198 13.26 -36.98 -1.82
N SER A 199 12.56 -36.90 -0.69
CA SER A 199 11.69 -35.78 -0.35
C SER A 199 12.16 -35.11 0.94
N ILE A 200 12.24 -33.78 0.92
CA ILE A 200 12.57 -32.99 2.11
C ILE A 200 11.31 -32.72 2.94
N SER A 201 11.46 -32.67 4.27
CA SER A 201 10.34 -32.36 5.17
C SER A 201 9.86 -30.92 4.99
N ILE A 202 8.54 -30.72 5.08
CA ILE A 202 7.88 -29.40 5.03
C ILE A 202 8.44 -28.40 6.07
N GLY A 203 9.07 -28.88 7.15
CA GLY A 203 9.74 -28.04 8.13
C GLY A 203 10.81 -27.11 7.56
N TRP A 204 11.38 -27.43 6.39
CA TRP A 204 12.31 -26.55 5.67
C TRP A 204 11.68 -25.23 5.20
N GLN A 205 10.35 -25.10 5.16
CA GLN A 205 9.69 -23.84 4.85
C GLN A 205 9.60 -22.89 6.06
N MET A 206 9.78 -23.38 7.30
CA MET A 206 9.65 -22.52 8.50
C MET A 206 10.47 -21.21 8.44
N PRO A 207 11.73 -21.20 7.95
CA PRO A 207 12.50 -19.97 7.81
C PRO A 207 11.83 -18.92 6.91
N GLN A 208 11.24 -19.33 5.77
CA GLN A 208 10.62 -18.37 4.84
C GLN A 208 9.34 -17.77 5.42
N TYR A 209 8.53 -18.56 6.13
CA TYR A 209 7.34 -18.08 6.83
C TYR A 209 7.70 -17.17 8.01
N PHE A 210 8.76 -17.47 8.76
CA PHE A 210 9.22 -16.63 9.87
C PHE A 210 9.71 -15.25 9.40
N VAL A 211 10.48 -15.22 8.31
CA VAL A 211 10.95 -13.96 7.71
C VAL A 211 9.76 -13.18 7.14
N LEU A 212 8.81 -13.86 6.48
CA LEU A 212 7.59 -13.24 5.96
C LEU A 212 6.74 -12.60 7.07
N ALA A 213 6.54 -13.29 8.20
CA ALA A 213 5.87 -12.73 9.38
C ALA A 213 6.57 -11.47 9.90
N GLY A 214 7.91 -11.45 9.86
CA GLY A 214 8.68 -10.23 10.12
C GLY A 214 8.36 -9.11 9.12
N ALA A 215 8.32 -9.43 7.83
CA ALA A 215 7.97 -8.47 6.79
C ALA A 215 6.57 -7.87 7.00
N GLU A 216 5.59 -8.68 7.41
CA GLU A 216 4.23 -8.24 7.72
C GLU A 216 4.21 -7.25 8.90
N VAL A 217 4.81 -7.62 10.03
CA VAL A 217 4.83 -6.77 11.23
C VAL A 217 5.54 -5.44 10.97
N PHE A 218 6.68 -5.48 10.29
CA PHE A 218 7.46 -4.27 10.03
C PHE A 218 6.87 -3.41 8.90
N CYS A 219 6.23 -3.99 7.89
CA CYS A 219 5.70 -3.23 6.77
C CYS A 219 4.21 -2.96 6.85
N TYR A 220 3.37 -3.99 6.98
CA TYR A 220 1.92 -3.85 6.81
C TYR A 220 1.31 -3.06 7.97
N ILE A 221 1.69 -3.38 9.21
CA ILE A 221 1.25 -2.64 10.39
C ILE A 221 1.76 -1.19 10.35
N ALA A 222 3.06 -0.98 10.11
CA ALA A 222 3.64 0.36 10.02
C ALA A 222 3.01 1.20 8.89
N GLN A 223 2.64 0.56 7.78
CA GLN A 223 1.96 1.22 6.67
C GLN A 223 0.55 1.66 7.03
N LEU A 224 -0.22 0.80 7.72
CA LEU A 224 -1.54 1.17 8.19
C LEU A 224 -1.43 2.34 9.17
N GLU A 225 -0.53 2.28 10.15
CA GLU A 225 -0.28 3.37 11.10
C GLU A 225 0.10 4.67 10.40
N PHE A 226 1.03 4.62 9.43
CA PHE A 226 1.48 5.77 8.65
C PHE A 226 0.35 6.40 7.83
N PHE A 227 -0.43 5.58 7.12
CA PHE A 227 -1.55 6.12 6.35
C PHE A 227 -2.64 6.69 7.24
N TYR A 228 -2.91 6.07 8.39
CA TYR A 228 -3.88 6.60 9.34
C TYR A 228 -3.41 7.90 10.00
N SER A 229 -2.11 8.08 10.24
CA SER A 229 -1.56 9.31 10.84
C SER A 229 -1.48 10.46 9.84
N GLU A 230 -1.13 10.19 8.59
CA GLU A 230 -1.03 11.22 7.55
C GLU A 230 -2.40 11.63 7.00
N ALA A 231 -3.38 10.71 7.01
CA ALA A 231 -4.69 10.98 6.44
C ALA A 231 -5.45 12.09 7.18
N PRO A 232 -6.17 12.96 6.45
CA PRO A 232 -7.11 13.90 7.04
C PRO A 232 -8.22 13.19 7.83
N GLU A 233 -8.74 13.83 8.88
CA GLU A 233 -9.76 13.23 9.76
C GLU A 233 -11.03 12.82 9.01
N SER A 234 -11.42 13.62 8.01
CA SER A 234 -12.56 13.39 7.12
C SER A 234 -12.38 12.16 6.20
N MET A 235 -11.15 11.67 6.04
CA MET A 235 -10.78 10.67 5.02
C MET A 235 -10.26 9.35 5.59
N LYS A 236 -10.27 9.16 6.91
CA LYS A 236 -9.81 7.91 7.54
C LYS A 236 -10.53 6.67 7.02
N SER A 237 -11.82 6.77 6.68
CA SER A 237 -12.57 5.66 6.05
C SER A 237 -12.02 5.29 4.67
N MET A 238 -11.55 6.26 3.89
CA MET A 238 -10.92 6.01 2.59
C MET A 238 -9.59 5.28 2.73
N CYS A 239 -8.83 5.46 3.82
CA CYS A 239 -7.59 4.73 4.06
C CYS A 239 -7.82 3.21 4.09
N THR A 240 -8.88 2.76 4.75
CA THR A 240 -9.26 1.34 4.75
C THR A 240 -9.64 0.87 3.35
N SER A 241 -10.38 1.67 2.58
CA SER A 241 -10.70 1.35 1.19
C SER A 241 -9.45 1.25 0.32
N PHE A 242 -8.47 2.15 0.49
CA PHE A 242 -7.19 2.09 -0.21
C PHE A 242 -6.36 0.87 0.20
N ALA A 243 -6.39 0.45 1.47
CA ALA A 243 -5.73 -0.77 1.92
C ALA A 243 -6.33 -2.01 1.25
N LEU A 244 -7.67 -2.14 1.22
CA LEU A 244 -8.35 -3.22 0.51
C LEU A 244 -8.09 -3.19 -1.01
N LEU A 245 -8.04 -1.98 -1.59
CA LEU A 245 -7.68 -1.80 -2.99
C LEU A 245 -6.24 -2.28 -3.27
N THR A 246 -5.29 -2.03 -2.37
CA THR A 246 -3.92 -2.56 -2.47
C THR A 246 -3.91 -4.09 -2.46
N VAL A 247 -4.73 -4.72 -1.63
CA VAL A 247 -4.86 -6.19 -1.61
C VAL A 247 -5.39 -6.69 -2.94
N ALA A 248 -6.48 -6.10 -3.45
CA ALA A 248 -7.07 -6.48 -4.74
C ALA A 248 -6.10 -6.30 -5.91
N LEU A 249 -5.46 -5.13 -6.01
CA LEU A 249 -4.46 -4.84 -7.05
C LEU A 249 -3.23 -5.72 -6.93
N GLY A 250 -2.81 -6.06 -5.71
CA GLY A 250 -1.72 -6.99 -5.47
C GLY A 250 -2.04 -8.40 -5.96
N SER A 251 -3.24 -8.90 -5.72
CA SER A 251 -3.70 -10.18 -6.25
C SER A 251 -3.73 -10.18 -7.79
N TYR A 252 -4.25 -9.12 -8.41
CA TYR A 252 -4.21 -9.00 -9.87
C TYR A 252 -2.79 -8.89 -10.43
N ALA A 253 -1.92 -8.15 -9.76
CA ALA A 253 -0.51 -8.07 -10.12
C ALA A 253 0.19 -9.42 -9.99
N SER A 254 -0.09 -10.20 -8.94
CA SER A 254 0.41 -11.57 -8.77
C SER A 254 -0.04 -12.46 -9.94
N SER A 255 -1.32 -12.44 -10.30
CA SER A 255 -1.83 -13.19 -11.44
C SER A 255 -1.20 -12.74 -12.77
N LEU A 256 -0.96 -11.45 -12.94
CA LEU A 256 -0.28 -10.92 -14.12
C LEU A 256 1.18 -11.37 -14.18
N ILE A 257 1.91 -11.31 -13.07
CA ILE A 257 3.30 -11.80 -12.98
C ILE A 257 3.34 -13.28 -13.35
N TYR A 258 2.42 -14.09 -12.80
CA TYR A 258 2.29 -15.50 -13.16
C TYR A 258 2.06 -15.68 -14.67
N ALA A 259 1.10 -14.96 -15.25
CA ALA A 259 0.78 -15.05 -16.67
C ALA A 259 1.97 -14.66 -17.57
N VAL A 260 2.70 -13.61 -17.20
CA VAL A 260 3.90 -13.16 -17.93
C VAL A 260 5.01 -14.20 -17.82
N VAL A 261 5.29 -14.72 -16.62
CA VAL A 261 6.30 -15.77 -16.42
C VAL A 261 5.93 -17.01 -17.23
N ASN A 262 4.67 -17.45 -17.19
CA ASN A 262 4.22 -18.60 -17.96
C ASN A 262 4.36 -18.36 -19.47
N ALA A 263 3.95 -17.20 -19.98
CA ALA A 263 4.06 -16.86 -21.40
C ALA A 263 5.51 -16.81 -21.91
N LEU A 264 6.46 -16.38 -21.06
CA LEU A 264 7.88 -16.32 -21.42
C LEU A 264 8.58 -17.69 -21.31
N THR A 265 8.17 -18.51 -20.35
CA THR A 265 8.91 -19.73 -19.97
C THR A 265 8.33 -21.01 -20.56
N ALA A 266 7.01 -21.09 -20.76
CA ALA A 266 6.32 -22.23 -21.37
C ALA A 266 6.29 -22.12 -22.91
N THR A 267 7.42 -21.75 -23.52
CA THR A 267 7.56 -21.64 -24.98
C THR A 267 8.19 -22.89 -25.58
N GLY A 268 7.70 -23.31 -26.74
CA GLY A 268 8.29 -24.42 -27.50
C GLY A 268 8.12 -25.82 -26.89
N GLY A 269 7.02 -26.07 -26.17
CA GLY A 269 6.71 -27.37 -25.58
C GLY A 269 7.42 -27.68 -24.27
N ARG A 270 8.11 -26.68 -23.67
CA ARG A 270 8.67 -26.79 -22.32
C ARG A 270 7.59 -26.55 -21.26
N PRO A 271 7.65 -27.24 -20.11
CA PRO A 271 6.64 -27.14 -19.05
C PRO A 271 6.61 -25.76 -18.35
N GLY A 272 7.58 -24.88 -18.60
CA GLY A 272 7.68 -23.56 -17.97
C GLY A 272 8.27 -23.61 -16.56
N TRP A 273 8.42 -22.45 -15.91
CA TRP A 273 8.93 -22.39 -14.54
C TRP A 273 7.91 -22.88 -13.51
N ILE A 274 6.62 -22.71 -13.78
CA ILE A 274 5.53 -23.13 -12.90
C ILE A 274 4.69 -24.18 -13.64
N SER A 275 5.13 -25.42 -13.54
CA SER A 275 4.47 -26.58 -14.14
C SER A 275 3.51 -27.25 -13.17
N ASP A 276 2.60 -28.09 -13.70
CA ASP A 276 1.72 -28.93 -12.90
C ASP A 276 2.51 -29.96 -12.06
N ASP A 277 3.62 -30.48 -12.62
CA ASP A 277 4.61 -31.21 -11.84
C ASP A 277 5.74 -30.25 -11.41
N LEU A 278 5.75 -29.90 -10.12
CA LEU A 278 6.78 -29.03 -9.55
C LEU A 278 8.20 -29.62 -9.67
N ASN A 279 8.36 -30.93 -9.85
CA ASN A 279 9.68 -31.55 -10.04
C ASN A 279 10.25 -31.30 -11.44
N GLU A 280 9.39 -31.09 -12.43
CA GLU A 280 9.80 -30.73 -13.81
C GLU A 280 9.86 -29.21 -14.03
N GLY A 281 9.28 -28.44 -13.09
CA GLY A 281 9.32 -26.98 -13.08
C GLY A 281 10.55 -26.40 -12.36
N HIS A 282 10.65 -25.07 -12.42
CA HIS A 282 11.70 -24.27 -11.77
C HIS A 282 11.06 -23.14 -10.95
N LEU A 283 10.35 -23.53 -9.89
CA LEU A 283 9.69 -22.59 -8.98
C LEU A 283 10.72 -21.71 -8.23
N ASP A 284 11.96 -22.18 -8.10
CA ASP A 284 13.09 -21.43 -7.58
C ASP A 284 13.39 -20.17 -8.41
N TYR A 285 13.34 -20.25 -9.75
CA TYR A 285 13.51 -19.08 -10.63
C TYR A 285 12.38 -18.07 -10.48
N PHE A 286 11.15 -18.54 -10.25
CA PHE A 286 10.03 -17.66 -9.93
C PHE A 286 10.26 -16.92 -8.60
N PHE A 287 10.68 -17.63 -7.55
CA PHE A 287 10.99 -17.01 -6.26
C PHE A 287 12.17 -16.01 -6.35
N TRP A 288 13.22 -16.31 -7.12
CA TRP A 288 14.29 -15.36 -7.39
C TRP A 288 13.80 -14.10 -8.13
N THR A 289 12.88 -14.27 -9.08
CA THR A 289 12.26 -13.14 -9.79
C THR A 289 11.44 -12.27 -8.83
N MET A 290 10.68 -12.90 -7.93
CA MET A 290 9.93 -12.18 -6.89
C MET A 290 10.86 -11.48 -5.90
N ALA A 291 11.99 -12.09 -5.52
CA ALA A 291 12.99 -11.47 -4.66
C ALA A 291 13.63 -10.23 -5.33
N ALA A 292 13.96 -10.32 -6.63
CA ALA A 292 14.47 -9.20 -7.41
C ALA A 292 13.44 -8.07 -7.53
N LEU A 293 12.17 -8.41 -7.79
CA LEU A 293 11.07 -7.45 -7.87
C LEU A 293 10.82 -6.73 -6.52
N CYS A 294 10.87 -7.47 -5.40
CA CYS A 294 10.77 -6.89 -4.06
C CYS A 294 11.97 -5.98 -3.73
N THR A 295 13.17 -6.36 -4.17
CA THR A 295 14.38 -5.55 -4.00
C THR A 295 14.28 -4.24 -4.79
N LEU A 296 13.84 -4.31 -6.06
CA LEU A 296 13.58 -3.12 -6.87
C LEU A 296 12.50 -2.24 -6.22
N ASN A 297 11.43 -2.85 -5.71
CA ASN A 297 10.39 -2.14 -4.99
C ASN A 297 10.91 -1.38 -3.76
N PHE A 298 11.82 -1.99 -2.99
CA PHE A 298 12.47 -1.32 -1.86
C PHE A 298 13.29 -0.10 -2.30
N VAL A 299 14.02 -0.20 -3.42
CA VAL A 299 14.81 0.92 -3.96
C VAL A 299 13.89 2.07 -4.39
N VAL A 300 12.84 1.76 -5.13
CA VAL A 300 11.84 2.74 -5.58
C VAL A 300 11.13 3.39 -4.38
N TYR A 301 10.70 2.57 -3.41
CA TYR A 301 10.12 3.07 -2.15
C TYR A 301 11.09 4.00 -1.42
N SER A 302 12.37 3.63 -1.32
CA SER A 302 13.38 4.45 -0.64
C SER A 302 13.58 5.80 -1.33
N ALA A 303 13.51 5.85 -2.66
CA ALA A 303 13.57 7.11 -3.41
C ALA A 303 12.37 8.01 -3.08
N PHE A 304 11.15 7.46 -3.04
CA PHE A 304 9.95 8.24 -2.67
C PHE A 304 9.93 8.64 -1.20
N ALA A 305 10.32 7.74 -0.30
CA ALA A 305 10.33 7.99 1.14
C ALA A 305 11.36 9.08 1.52
N ARG A 306 12.48 9.19 0.80
CA ARG A 306 13.46 10.27 1.00
C ARG A 306 12.91 11.65 0.65
N ASN A 307 12.01 11.71 -0.33
CA ASN A 307 11.43 12.96 -0.82
C ASN A 307 10.08 13.28 -0.16
N TYR A 308 9.59 12.42 0.75
CA TYR A 308 8.28 12.59 1.38
C TYR A 308 8.33 13.63 2.50
N GLN A 309 7.50 14.67 2.40
CA GLN A 309 7.31 15.66 3.46
C GLN A 309 6.11 15.29 4.34
N VAL A 310 6.37 15.12 5.63
CA VAL A 310 5.37 14.80 6.66
C VAL A 310 4.36 15.95 6.80
N LYS A 311 3.08 15.61 6.97
CA LYS A 311 2.02 16.59 7.21
C LYS A 311 2.32 17.45 8.45
N THR A 312 2.18 18.76 8.31
CA THR A 312 2.25 19.72 9.43
C THR A 312 0.83 20.24 9.71
N VAL A 313 0.39 20.13 10.97
CA VAL A 313 -0.87 20.70 11.45
C VAL A 313 -0.55 22.00 12.18
N VAL A 314 -1.25 23.08 11.83
CA VAL A 314 -1.10 24.37 12.55
C VAL A 314 -2.16 24.41 13.64
N SER A 315 -1.73 24.58 14.90
CA SER A 315 -2.61 24.80 16.05
C SER A 315 -3.09 26.24 16.11
#